data_AF-A0A6V7IM56-F1
#
_entry.id   AF-A0A6V7IM56-F1
#
_cell.length_a   1.000
_cell.length_b   1.000
_cell.length_c   1.000
_cell.angle_alpha   90.00
_cell.angle_beta   90.00
_cell.angle_gamma   90.00
#
_symmetry.space_group_name_H-M   'P 1'
#
loop_
_entity.id
_entity.type
_entity.pdbx_description
1 polymer ?
#
loop_
_entity_poly.entity_id
_entity_poly.type
_entity_poly.pdbx_seq_one_letter_code
_entity_poly.pdbx_strand_id
1 'polypeptide(L)'
;EGPYGTESTELGDESGRHLYHCEVYNNVFTGEEILGFTQNSLLPESAWILDAGSVIWVWLGKFESKNVKKCIQEASTFLYTHPAGRDRNTAIVIIRQGLEPPTFIGLFENWNHNHLRDYRSFESTRLTLQGQEAVVNQQTKDSSEFDAYVKYPLRILKMEAEHLPSGIDVFRKELHLTYDDFISIFKMNPVEFEKLPAWRRQRLKQQSGLF
;
A
#
# COMPACT_ATOMS: atom_id res chain seq x y z
N GLU A 1 50.45 -10.22 -27.96
CA GLU A 1 50.58 -11.03 -26.72
C GLU A 1 50.91 -10.10 -25.56
N GLY A 2 49.89 -9.60 -24.87
CA GLY A 2 50.01 -8.76 -23.67
C GLY A 2 48.72 -8.93 -22.87
N PRO A 3 48.75 -9.61 -21.71
CA PRO A 3 47.55 -9.99 -20.99
C PRO A 3 47.24 -8.90 -19.97
N TYR A 4 46.35 -7.98 -20.32
CA TYR A 4 45.63 -7.25 -19.29
C TYR A 4 44.26 -7.90 -19.20
N GLY A 5 44.20 -8.87 -18.30
CA GLY A 5 42.94 -9.45 -17.86
C GLY A 5 42.03 -8.30 -17.45
N THR A 6 40.87 -8.24 -18.08
CA THR A 6 39.74 -7.51 -17.56
C THR A 6 39.45 -8.17 -16.22
N GLU A 7 39.88 -7.52 -15.15
CA GLU A 7 39.42 -7.84 -13.81
C GLU A 7 37.94 -7.52 -13.84
N SER A 8 37.15 -8.56 -14.14
CA SER A 8 35.71 -8.55 -13.98
C SER A 8 35.49 -8.31 -12.50
N THR A 9 35.46 -7.05 -12.09
CA THR A 9 34.89 -6.66 -10.81
C THR A 9 33.50 -7.29 -10.83
N GLU A 10 33.32 -8.29 -9.98
CA GLU A 10 32.02 -8.87 -9.69
C GLU A 10 31.16 -7.71 -9.18
N LEU A 11 30.50 -7.05 -10.12
CA LEU A 11 29.45 -6.09 -9.87
C LEU A 11 28.35 -6.91 -9.22
N GLY A 12 28.32 -6.89 -7.88
CA GLY A 12 27.17 -7.29 -7.12
C GLY A 12 25.98 -6.51 -7.67
N ASP A 13 25.17 -7.20 -8.46
CA ASP A 13 23.93 -6.69 -9.01
C ASP A 13 22.90 -6.64 -7.88
N GLU A 14 22.76 -5.51 -7.19
CA GLU A 14 21.64 -5.29 -6.25
C GLU A 14 21.18 -3.83 -6.25
N SER A 15 20.81 -3.30 -7.41
CA SER A 15 19.93 -2.13 -7.63
C SER A 15 20.16 -0.78 -6.89
N GLY A 16 21.14 -0.61 -5.99
CA GLY A 16 21.33 0.60 -5.19
C GLY A 16 20.17 0.93 -4.23
N ARG A 17 19.30 -0.04 -3.96
CA ARG A 17 18.09 0.08 -3.13
C ARG A 17 18.19 -0.89 -1.96
N HIS A 18 17.94 -0.41 -0.75
CA HIS A 18 18.04 -1.22 0.47
C HIS A 18 16.80 -1.02 1.34
N LEU A 19 16.21 -2.12 1.82
CA LEU A 19 15.06 -2.10 2.70
C LEU A 19 15.47 -2.45 4.12
N TYR A 20 14.98 -1.69 5.09
CA TYR A 20 15.28 -1.87 6.50
C TYR A 20 14.01 -1.94 7.34
N HIS A 21 14.05 -2.80 8.35
CA HIS A 21 13.14 -2.76 9.48
C HIS A 21 13.85 -2.05 10.63
N CYS A 22 13.26 -0.98 11.14
CA CYS A 22 13.89 -0.17 12.18
C CYS A 22 13.08 -0.21 13.47
N GLU A 23 13.77 -0.48 14.56
CA GLU A 23 13.21 -0.53 15.89
C GLU A 23 14.05 0.25 16.89
N VAL A 24 13.39 0.84 17.88
CA VAL A 24 14.04 1.47 19.01
C VAL A 24 13.72 0.64 20.25
N TYR A 25 14.73 -0.04 20.78
CA TYR A 25 14.62 -0.84 21.99
C TYR A 25 15.61 -0.33 23.03
N ASN A 26 15.14 -0.04 24.25
CA ASN A 26 15.96 0.52 25.33
C ASN A 26 16.81 1.75 24.92
N ASN A 27 16.22 2.67 24.14
CA ASN A 27 16.88 3.85 23.57
C ASN A 27 18.03 3.56 22.58
N VAL A 28 18.20 2.32 22.16
CA VAL A 28 19.13 1.94 21.08
C VAL A 28 18.34 1.80 19.79
N PHE A 29 18.80 2.49 18.75
CA PHE A 29 18.24 2.38 17.41
C PHE A 29 18.93 1.23 16.67
N THR A 30 18.15 0.29 16.14
CA THR A 30 18.62 -0.84 15.36
C THR A 30 17.88 -0.86 14.02
N GLY A 31 18.63 -0.92 12.93
CA GLY A 31 18.10 -1.14 11.58
C GLY A 31 18.57 -2.50 11.07
N GLU A 32 17.64 -3.42 10.86
CA GLU A 32 17.89 -4.71 10.23
C GLU A 32 17.66 -4.61 8.73
N GLU A 33 18.61 -5.05 7.91
CA GLU A 33 18.49 -5.04 6.45
C GLU A 33 17.81 -6.30 5.92
N ILE A 34 16.89 -6.11 4.96
CA ILE A 34 16.14 -7.19 4.32
C ILE A 34 16.71 -7.38 2.92
N LEU A 35 17.52 -8.43 2.78
CA LEU A 35 18.14 -8.81 1.52
C LEU A 35 17.11 -9.42 0.55
N GLY A 36 17.27 -9.15 -0.74
CA GLY A 36 16.36 -9.65 -1.78
C GLY A 36 14.90 -9.28 -1.52
N PHE A 37 14.65 -8.08 -0.96
CA PHE A 37 13.31 -7.67 -0.58
C PHE A 37 12.35 -7.69 -1.77
N THR A 38 11.10 -8.04 -1.49
CA THR A 38 10.01 -7.99 -2.46
C THR A 38 8.85 -7.21 -1.85
N GLN A 39 7.74 -7.07 -2.58
CA GLN A 39 6.52 -6.50 -2.00
C GLN A 39 6.07 -7.24 -0.73
N ASN A 40 6.38 -8.54 -0.60
CA ASN A 40 6.01 -9.36 0.56
C ASN A 40 6.76 -8.96 1.83
N SER A 41 7.89 -8.27 1.69
CA SER A 41 8.67 -7.75 2.82
C SER A 41 7.96 -6.58 3.51
N LEU A 42 7.02 -5.89 2.85
CA LEU A 42 6.28 -4.77 3.44
C LEU A 42 5.09 -5.25 4.27
N LEU A 43 5.36 -5.72 5.50
CA LEU A 43 4.29 -6.17 6.41
C LEU A 43 3.44 -5.00 6.92
N PRO A 44 2.09 -5.08 6.80
CA PRO A 44 1.15 -4.05 7.25
C PRO A 44 1.20 -3.65 8.73
N GLU A 45 1.79 -4.44 9.61
CA GLU A 45 1.92 -4.15 11.04
C GLU A 45 3.12 -3.27 11.39
N SER A 46 4.03 -3.06 10.44
CA SER A 46 5.30 -2.37 10.70
C SER A 46 5.50 -1.14 9.80
N ALA A 47 6.40 -0.27 10.24
CA ALA A 47 7.03 0.76 9.43
C ALA A 47 8.33 0.25 8.80
N TRP A 48 8.52 0.54 7.52
CA TRP A 48 9.69 0.11 6.75
C TRP A 48 10.43 1.30 6.17
N ILE A 49 11.76 1.26 6.20
CA ILE A 49 12.62 2.29 5.63
C ILE A 49 13.26 1.74 4.36
N LEU A 50 12.99 2.36 3.22
CA LEU A 50 13.61 2.01 1.94
C LEU A 50 14.54 3.14 1.50
N ASP A 51 15.84 2.85 1.53
CA ASP A 51 16.88 3.73 1.02
C ASP A 51 17.05 3.51 -0.49
N ALA A 52 16.64 4.51 -1.28
CA ALA A 52 16.82 4.54 -2.75
C ALA A 52 17.98 5.46 -3.18
N GLY A 53 18.86 5.80 -2.24
CA GLY A 53 20.03 6.65 -2.41
C GLY A 53 19.75 8.14 -2.49
N SER A 54 18.84 8.57 -3.37
CA SER A 54 18.45 9.99 -3.50
C SER A 54 17.31 10.39 -2.56
N VAL A 55 16.55 9.41 -2.08
CA VAL A 55 15.39 9.59 -1.21
C VAL A 55 15.33 8.41 -0.25
N ILE A 56 15.00 8.70 1.01
CA ILE A 56 14.64 7.69 2.01
C ILE A 56 13.13 7.65 2.10
N TRP A 57 12.54 6.51 1.77
CA TRP A 57 11.11 6.28 1.89
C TRP A 57 10.80 5.65 3.23
N VAL A 58 9.78 6.15 3.91
CA VAL A 58 9.21 5.54 5.11
C VAL A 58 7.82 5.07 4.75
N TRP A 59 7.68 3.76 4.57
CA TRP A 59 6.39 3.13 4.30
C TRP A 59 5.73 2.75 5.62
N LEU A 60 4.49 3.21 5.82
CA LEU A 60 3.70 2.95 7.03
C LEU A 60 2.61 1.93 6.71
N GLY A 61 2.72 0.77 7.34
CA GLY A 61 1.70 -0.27 7.27
C GLY A 61 0.36 0.18 7.87
N LYS A 62 -0.73 -0.43 7.38
CA LYS A 62 -2.11 -0.11 7.80
C LYS A 62 -2.38 -0.36 9.29
N PHE A 63 -1.69 -1.33 9.87
CA PHE A 63 -1.83 -1.76 11.26
C PHE A 63 -0.66 -1.32 12.14
N GLU A 64 0.30 -0.55 11.60
CA GLU A 64 1.36 0.06 12.38
C GLU A 64 0.78 1.09 13.36
N SER A 65 1.21 0.99 14.61
CA SER A 65 0.74 1.80 15.75
C SER A 65 1.66 2.98 16.07
N LYS A 66 2.90 2.97 15.57
CA LYS A 66 3.87 4.06 15.77
C LYS A 66 3.30 5.39 15.27
N ASN A 67 3.54 6.44 16.06
CA ASN A 67 3.20 7.80 15.65
C ASN A 67 4.12 8.24 14.50
N VAL A 68 3.56 8.92 13.49
CA VAL A 68 4.32 9.46 12.34
C VAL A 68 5.55 10.27 12.77
N LYS A 69 5.47 11.05 13.85
CA LYS A 69 6.63 11.81 14.37
C LYS A 69 7.77 10.91 14.82
N LYS A 70 7.46 9.74 15.41
CA LYS A 70 8.47 8.74 15.79
C LYS A 70 9.12 8.13 14.56
N CYS A 71 8.33 7.79 13.54
CA CYS A 71 8.85 7.28 12.28
C CYS A 71 9.79 8.29 11.59
N ILE A 72 9.48 9.59 11.65
CA ILE A 72 10.37 10.66 11.17
C ILE A 72 11.68 10.69 11.97
N GLN A 73 11.61 10.57 13.30
CA GLN A 73 12.79 10.56 14.16
C GLN A 73 13.66 9.32 13.91
N GLU A 74 13.05 8.16 13.74
CA GLU A 74 13.73 6.91 13.38
C GLU A 74 14.41 7.03 12.02
N ALA A 75 13.71 7.53 11.00
CA ALA A 75 14.31 7.75 9.68
C ALA A 75 15.41 8.83 9.67
N SER A 76 15.26 9.87 10.50
CA SER A 76 16.32 10.87 10.69
C SER A 76 17.55 10.22 11.33
N THR A 77 17.34 9.44 12.40
CA THR A 77 18.41 8.71 13.08
C THR A 77 19.11 7.77 12.10
N PHE A 78 18.35 6.97 11.36
CA PHE A 78 18.85 6.12 10.28
C PHE A 78 19.75 6.89 9.31
N LEU A 79 19.29 8.05 8.79
CA LEU A 79 20.07 8.87 7.86
C LEU A 79 21.39 9.36 8.48
N TYR A 80 21.36 9.82 9.74
CA TYR A 80 22.56 10.33 10.41
C TYR A 80 23.56 9.25 10.80
N THR A 81 23.12 8.01 11.01
CA THR A 81 23.95 6.88 11.44
C THR A 81 24.25 5.88 10.34
N HIS A 82 23.82 6.14 9.10
CA HIS A 82 23.94 5.19 8.00
C HIS A 82 25.42 4.89 7.68
N PRO A 83 25.84 3.61 7.59
CA PRO A 83 27.25 3.23 7.45
C PRO A 83 27.90 3.74 6.16
N ALA A 84 27.12 3.91 5.08
CA ALA A 84 27.62 4.44 3.81
C ALA A 84 27.77 5.98 3.80
N GLY A 85 27.46 6.68 4.90
CA GLY A 85 27.66 8.13 5.01
C GLY A 85 26.80 8.94 4.04
N ARG A 86 25.48 8.75 4.07
CA ARG A 86 24.52 9.46 3.21
C ARG A 86 24.55 10.97 3.44
N ASP A 87 24.17 11.74 2.41
CA ASP A 87 23.98 13.17 2.52
C ASP A 87 22.85 13.48 3.51
N ARG A 88 23.13 14.29 4.53
CA ARG A 88 22.16 14.70 5.56
C ARG A 88 21.01 15.54 5.00
N ASN A 89 21.15 16.07 3.78
CA ASN A 89 20.11 16.78 3.06
C ASN A 89 19.19 15.85 2.24
N THR A 90 19.42 14.54 2.28
CA THR A 90 18.56 13.54 1.60
C THR A 90 17.12 13.66 2.09
N ALA A 91 16.18 13.73 1.14
CA ALA A 91 14.77 13.85 1.47
C ALA A 91 14.24 12.57 2.13
N ILE A 92 13.48 12.74 3.23
CA ILE A 92 12.72 11.66 3.87
C ILE A 92 11.26 11.82 3.46
N VAL A 93 10.70 10.82 2.78
CA VAL A 93 9.31 10.85 2.28
C VAL A 93 8.49 9.78 2.97
N ILE A 94 7.36 10.17 3.55
CA ILE A 94 6.45 9.25 4.23
C ILE A 94 5.30 8.88 3.32
N ILE A 95 5.04 7.58 3.21
CA ILE A 95 3.91 7.03 2.47
C ILE A 95 3.14 6.05 3.35
N ARG A 96 1.85 5.93 3.09
CA ARG A 96 0.97 4.97 3.78
C ARG A 96 0.62 3.84 2.83
N GLN A 97 0.44 2.64 3.39
CA GLN A 97 -0.03 1.48 2.64
C GLN A 97 -1.28 1.82 1.81
N GLY A 98 -1.25 1.44 0.53
CA GLY A 98 -2.32 1.68 -0.44
C GLY A 98 -2.31 3.07 -1.09
N LEU A 99 -1.40 3.97 -0.66
CA LEU A 99 -1.18 5.30 -1.24
C LEU A 99 0.24 5.43 -1.79
N GLU A 100 0.85 4.33 -2.24
CA GLU A 100 2.20 4.32 -2.77
C GLU A 100 2.26 5.04 -4.14
N PRO A 101 3.14 6.05 -4.31
CA PRO A 101 3.30 6.71 -5.60
C PRO A 101 4.02 5.79 -6.60
N PRO A 102 3.86 6.00 -7.92
CA PRO A 102 4.55 5.21 -8.94
C PRO A 102 6.08 5.18 -8.79
N THR A 103 6.68 6.27 -8.27
CA THR A 103 8.12 6.37 -7.99
C THR A 103 8.58 5.44 -6.88
N PHE A 104 7.71 5.08 -5.94
CA PHE A 104 8.00 4.08 -4.91
C PHE A 104 7.72 2.67 -5.43
N ILE A 105 6.59 2.47 -6.12
CA ILE A 105 6.20 1.17 -6.67
C ILE A 105 7.26 0.62 -7.63
N GLY A 106 7.85 1.49 -8.47
CA GLY A 106 8.94 1.11 -9.38
C GLY A 106 10.23 0.67 -8.69
N LEU A 107 10.31 0.75 -7.36
CA LEU A 107 11.45 0.27 -6.57
C LEU A 107 11.38 -1.24 -6.28
N PHE A 108 10.26 -1.89 -6.60
CA PHE A 108 10.02 -3.31 -6.38
C PHE A 108 9.81 -4.04 -7.70
N GLU A 109 10.20 -5.31 -7.74
CA GLU A 109 9.91 -6.18 -8.88
C GLU A 109 8.44 -6.64 -8.84
N ASN A 110 7.75 -6.56 -9.98
CA ASN A 110 6.40 -7.11 -10.19
C ASN A 110 5.36 -6.71 -9.12
N TRP A 111 5.28 -5.42 -8.79
CA TRP A 111 4.33 -4.91 -7.80
C TRP A 111 2.87 -5.29 -8.11
N ASN A 112 2.20 -5.89 -7.14
CA ASN A 112 0.80 -6.28 -7.21
C ASN A 112 -0.05 -5.42 -6.27
N HIS A 113 -0.89 -4.56 -6.83
CA HIS A 113 -1.78 -3.68 -6.07
C HIS A 113 -2.78 -4.41 -5.16
N ASN A 114 -3.02 -5.71 -5.38
CA ASN A 114 -3.95 -6.50 -4.59
C ASN A 114 -3.26 -7.31 -3.47
N HIS A 115 -1.93 -7.32 -3.39
CA HIS A 115 -1.19 -8.26 -2.54
C HIS A 115 -1.57 -8.17 -1.05
N LEU A 116 -1.81 -6.96 -0.54
CA LEU A 116 -2.06 -6.72 0.89
C LEU A 116 -3.53 -6.38 1.20
N ARG A 117 -4.45 -6.65 0.26
CA ARG A 117 -5.86 -6.28 0.38
C ARG A 117 -6.58 -7.07 1.47
N ASP A 118 -6.38 -8.38 1.45
CA ASP A 118 -7.04 -9.34 2.35
C ASP A 118 -6.15 -9.73 3.54
N TYR A 119 -5.12 -8.91 3.79
CA TYR A 119 -4.18 -9.15 4.87
C TYR A 119 -4.91 -9.13 6.22
N ARG A 120 -4.73 -10.21 7.00
CA ARG A 120 -5.22 -10.31 8.37
C ARG A 120 -4.06 -10.15 9.33
N SER A 121 -4.19 -9.22 10.27
CA SER A 121 -3.14 -9.01 11.25
C SER A 121 -2.93 -10.23 12.13
N PHE A 122 -1.71 -10.36 12.66
CA PHE A 122 -1.38 -11.42 13.61
C PHE A 122 -2.34 -11.43 14.81
N GLU A 123 -2.62 -10.26 15.40
CA GLU A 123 -3.55 -10.10 16.51
C GLU A 123 -4.98 -10.55 16.15
N SER A 124 -5.46 -10.21 14.96
CA SER A 124 -6.79 -10.66 14.50
C SER A 124 -6.87 -12.19 14.37
N THR A 125 -5.81 -12.81 13.86
CA THR A 125 -5.73 -14.27 13.70
C THR A 125 -5.67 -14.94 15.07
N ARG A 126 -4.86 -14.42 15.98
CA ARG A 126 -4.73 -14.90 17.36
C ARG A 126 -6.06 -14.88 18.10
N LEU A 127 -6.81 -13.78 18.03
CA LEU A 127 -8.13 -13.65 18.68
C LEU A 127 -9.13 -14.68 18.15
N THR A 128 -9.14 -14.89 16.84
CA THR A 128 -10.01 -15.88 16.18
C THR A 128 -9.73 -17.30 16.68
N LEU A 129 -8.45 -17.67 16.79
CA LEU A 129 -8.04 -19.00 17.27
C LEU A 129 -8.35 -19.23 18.75
N GLN A 130 -8.41 -18.17 19.56
CA GLN A 130 -8.69 -18.26 21.00
C GLN A 130 -10.20 -18.33 21.32
N GLY A 131 -11.08 -18.32 20.30
CA GLY A 131 -12.54 -18.30 20.50
C GLY A 131 -13.03 -17.05 21.23
N GLN A 132 -12.14 -16.08 21.46
CA GLN A 132 -12.43 -14.76 21.98
C GLN A 132 -12.68 -13.89 20.77
N GLU A 133 -13.93 -13.86 20.30
CA GLU A 133 -14.39 -12.72 19.53
C GLU A 133 -14.17 -11.49 20.41
N ALA A 134 -13.10 -10.73 20.14
CA ALA A 134 -13.08 -9.36 20.58
C ALA A 134 -14.30 -8.71 19.93
N VAL A 135 -15.31 -8.45 20.75
CA VAL A 135 -16.42 -7.56 20.43
C VAL A 135 -15.81 -6.17 20.26
N VAL A 136 -15.19 -5.93 19.10
CA VAL A 136 -14.77 -4.60 18.67
C VAL A 136 -16.05 -3.90 18.25
N ASN A 137 -16.69 -3.24 19.23
CA ASN A 137 -17.78 -2.34 18.92
C ASN A 137 -17.21 -1.08 18.27
N GLN A 138 -17.52 -0.97 16.96
CA GLN A 138 -17.79 0.24 16.19
C GLN A 138 -16.60 1.03 15.62
N GLN A 139 -16.03 0.48 14.53
CA GLN A 139 -16.40 0.96 13.20
C GLN A 139 -16.48 -0.26 12.28
N THR A 140 -17.70 -0.63 11.92
CA THR A 140 -17.99 -1.53 10.80
C THR A 140 -17.38 -0.95 9.52
N LYS A 141 -16.15 -1.35 9.19
CA LYS A 141 -15.84 -1.78 7.84
C LYS A 141 -16.07 -3.29 7.88
N ASP A 142 -17.30 -3.78 7.73
CA ASP A 142 -17.76 -4.10 6.37
C ASP A 142 -16.71 -3.69 5.35
N SER A 143 -15.74 -4.57 5.11
CA SER A 143 -15.14 -4.66 3.79
C SER A 143 -16.30 -4.97 2.86
N SER A 144 -17.09 -3.94 2.54
CA SER A 144 -18.20 -4.04 1.63
C SER A 144 -17.66 -4.65 0.36
N GLU A 145 -18.45 -5.46 -0.34
CA GLU A 145 -18.04 -6.06 -1.60
C GLU A 145 -17.37 -5.04 -2.53
N PHE A 146 -17.76 -3.77 -2.46
CA PHE A 146 -17.10 -2.63 -3.09
C PHE A 146 -15.58 -2.56 -2.88
N ASP A 147 -15.10 -2.78 -1.66
CA ASP A 147 -13.67 -2.78 -1.32
C ASP A 147 -12.94 -4.02 -1.84
N ALA A 148 -13.60 -4.96 -2.54
CA ALA A 148 -13.03 -6.16 -3.18
C ALA A 148 -12.81 -6.03 -4.71
N TYR A 149 -13.24 -4.95 -5.36
CA TYR A 149 -13.08 -4.74 -6.81
C TYR A 149 -11.94 -3.76 -7.15
N VAL A 150 -11.27 -3.97 -8.28
CA VAL A 150 -10.21 -3.08 -8.78
C VAL A 150 -10.81 -1.73 -9.14
N LYS A 151 -10.16 -0.63 -8.74
CA LYS A 151 -10.69 0.73 -8.94
C LYS A 151 -10.18 1.33 -10.24
N TYR A 152 -11.06 1.96 -11.00
CA TYR A 152 -10.74 2.62 -12.26
C TYR A 152 -11.15 4.10 -12.22
N PRO A 153 -10.39 4.99 -12.88
CA PRO A 153 -10.80 6.37 -13.07
C PRO A 153 -12.20 6.46 -13.71
N LEU A 154 -13.04 7.40 -13.25
CA LEU A 154 -14.41 7.56 -13.74
C LEU A 154 -14.53 7.65 -15.26
N ARG A 155 -13.55 8.27 -15.94
CA ARG A 155 -13.51 8.37 -17.41
C ARG A 155 -13.50 7.00 -18.10
N ILE A 156 -12.85 6.01 -17.52
CA ILE A 156 -12.78 4.64 -18.07
C ILE A 156 -14.12 3.96 -17.88
N LEU A 157 -14.71 4.06 -16.69
CA LEU A 157 -15.98 3.40 -16.37
C LEU A 157 -17.18 3.96 -17.16
N LYS A 158 -17.08 5.20 -17.63
CA LYS A 158 -18.06 5.86 -18.51
C LYS A 158 -17.94 5.50 -20.00
N MET A 159 -16.93 4.76 -20.41
CA MET A 159 -16.80 4.32 -21.80
C MET A 159 -17.88 3.28 -22.16
N GLU A 160 -18.09 3.10 -23.47
CA GLU A 160 -18.95 2.05 -24.01
C GLU A 160 -18.44 0.65 -23.62
N ALA A 161 -19.34 -0.32 -23.53
CA ALA A 161 -19.05 -1.66 -23.02
C ALA A 161 -17.90 -2.36 -23.78
N GLU A 162 -17.76 -2.09 -25.07
CA GLU A 162 -16.73 -2.64 -25.95
C GLU A 162 -15.31 -2.12 -25.63
N HIS A 163 -15.20 -0.97 -24.96
CA HIS A 163 -13.93 -0.30 -24.67
C HIS A 163 -13.51 -0.42 -23.20
N LEU A 164 -14.27 -1.13 -22.39
CA LEU A 164 -13.92 -1.39 -21.00
C LEU A 164 -12.84 -2.49 -20.91
N PRO A 165 -11.89 -2.38 -19.95
CA PRO A 165 -10.99 -3.47 -19.62
C PRO A 165 -11.70 -4.81 -19.40
N SER A 166 -11.08 -5.89 -19.86
CA SER A 166 -11.57 -7.25 -19.67
C SER A 166 -11.69 -7.58 -18.18
N GLY A 167 -12.88 -7.97 -17.75
CA GLY A 167 -13.20 -8.29 -16.35
C GLY A 167 -13.98 -7.21 -15.58
N ILE A 168 -14.30 -6.07 -16.19
CA ILE A 168 -15.28 -5.12 -15.61
C ILE A 168 -16.69 -5.61 -15.89
N ASP A 169 -17.48 -5.82 -14.84
CA ASP A 169 -18.92 -6.10 -14.97
C ASP A 169 -19.68 -4.80 -15.29
N VAL A 170 -20.24 -4.73 -16.50
CA VAL A 170 -20.99 -3.58 -17.02
C VAL A 170 -22.23 -3.27 -16.16
N PHE A 171 -22.78 -4.25 -15.45
CA PHE A 171 -23.95 -4.09 -14.57
C PHE A 171 -23.57 -3.71 -13.13
N ARG A 172 -22.27 -3.79 -12.80
CA ARG A 172 -21.73 -3.53 -11.46
C ARG A 172 -20.55 -2.56 -11.45
N LYS A 173 -20.50 -1.66 -12.43
CA LYS A 173 -19.46 -0.60 -12.54
C LYS A 173 -19.31 0.25 -11.27
N GLU A 174 -20.34 0.35 -10.42
CA GLU A 174 -20.25 1.09 -9.17
C GLU A 174 -19.22 0.49 -8.22
N LEU A 175 -18.95 -0.82 -8.28
CA LEU A 175 -17.96 -1.49 -7.43
C LEU A 175 -16.53 -1.12 -7.84
N HIS A 176 -16.33 -0.66 -9.06
CA HIS A 176 -15.04 -0.27 -9.60
C HIS A 176 -14.72 1.22 -9.40
N LEU A 177 -15.60 2.00 -8.76
CA LEU A 177 -15.32 3.40 -8.43
C LEU A 177 -14.37 3.54 -7.26
N THR A 178 -13.55 4.60 -7.27
CA THR A 178 -12.86 5.04 -6.04
C THR A 178 -13.89 5.45 -4.99
N TYR A 179 -13.50 5.41 -3.71
CA TYR A 179 -14.41 5.80 -2.63
C TYR A 179 -14.92 7.24 -2.82
N ASP A 180 -14.02 8.17 -3.17
CA ASP A 180 -14.36 9.58 -3.39
C ASP A 180 -15.31 9.77 -4.58
N ASP A 181 -15.09 9.06 -5.69
CA ASP A 181 -16.00 9.08 -6.84
C ASP A 181 -17.38 8.53 -6.47
N PHE A 182 -17.41 7.45 -5.68
CA PHE A 182 -18.67 6.86 -5.22
C PHE A 182 -19.48 7.83 -4.37
N ILE A 183 -18.85 8.48 -3.38
CA ILE A 183 -19.50 9.52 -2.56
C ILE A 183 -19.94 10.70 -3.44
N SER A 184 -19.10 11.13 -4.36
CA SER A 184 -19.39 12.25 -5.25
C SER A 184 -20.61 11.99 -6.13
N ILE A 185 -20.75 10.76 -6.63
CA ILE A 185 -21.83 10.34 -7.53
C ILE A 185 -23.12 10.02 -6.77
N PHE A 186 -23.05 9.15 -5.76
CA PHE A 186 -24.23 8.61 -5.09
C PHE A 186 -24.63 9.38 -3.83
N LYS A 187 -23.79 10.34 -3.38
CA LYS A 187 -24.01 11.17 -2.18
C LYS A 187 -24.18 10.36 -0.88
N MET A 188 -23.72 9.11 -0.88
CA MET A 188 -23.76 8.17 0.23
C MET A 188 -22.63 7.16 0.09
N ASN A 189 -22.26 6.48 1.17
CA ASN A 189 -21.19 5.48 1.13
C ASN A 189 -21.65 4.13 0.52
N PRO A 190 -20.71 3.26 0.09
CA PRO A 190 -21.05 1.97 -0.52
C PRO A 190 -21.92 1.05 0.35
N VAL A 191 -21.69 1.07 1.67
CA VAL A 191 -22.46 0.28 2.64
C VAL A 191 -23.91 0.77 2.74
N GLU A 192 -24.11 2.08 2.76
CA GLU A 192 -25.44 2.71 2.73
C GLU A 192 -26.15 2.43 1.41
N PHE A 193 -25.43 2.49 0.30
CA PHE A 193 -25.96 2.19 -1.02
C PHE A 193 -26.45 0.74 -1.11
N GLU A 194 -25.70 -0.22 -0.59
CA GLU A 194 -26.06 -1.65 -0.61
C GLU A 194 -27.35 -1.95 0.17
N LYS A 195 -27.58 -1.22 1.27
CA LYS A 195 -28.80 -1.34 2.10
C LYS A 195 -30.06 -0.80 1.41
N LEU A 196 -29.94 -0.09 0.28
CA LEU A 196 -31.10 0.41 -0.44
C LEU A 196 -31.85 -0.73 -1.18
N PRO A 197 -33.19 -0.65 -1.27
CA PRO A 197 -33.96 -1.54 -2.12
C PRO A 197 -33.41 -1.57 -3.56
N ALA A 198 -33.46 -2.73 -4.21
CA ALA A 198 -32.91 -2.92 -5.56
C ALA A 198 -33.43 -1.90 -6.58
N TRP A 199 -34.72 -1.56 -6.54
CA TRP A 199 -35.32 -0.56 -7.42
C TRP A 199 -34.69 0.84 -7.24
N ARG A 200 -34.28 1.19 -6.01
CA ARG A 200 -33.69 2.49 -5.69
C ARG A 200 -32.22 2.53 -6.11
N ARG A 201 -31.49 1.43 -5.90
CA ARG A 201 -30.11 1.27 -6.42
C ARG A 201 -30.10 1.40 -7.94
N GLN A 202 -31.00 0.71 -8.64
CA GLN A 202 -31.10 0.76 -10.10
C GLN A 202 -31.42 2.17 -10.62
N ARG A 203 -32.33 2.89 -9.97
CA ARG A 203 -32.64 4.27 -10.32
C ARG A 203 -31.44 5.19 -10.17
N LEU A 204 -30.70 5.09 -9.06
CA LEU A 204 -29.50 5.91 -8.83
C LEU A 204 -28.38 5.58 -9.82
N LYS A 205 -28.22 4.31 -10.20
CA LYS A 205 -27.29 3.87 -11.26
C LYS A 205 -27.61 4.54 -12.60
N GLN A 206 -28.88 4.55 -13.01
CA GLN A 206 -29.28 5.20 -14.26
C GLN A 206 -29.10 6.73 -14.21
N GLN A 207 -29.28 7.34 -13.04
CA GLN A 207 -29.10 8.79 -12.88
C GLN A 207 -27.63 9.24 -12.85
N SER A 208 -26.69 8.34 -12.54
CA SER A 208 -25.27 8.70 -12.47
C SER A 208 -24.58 8.82 -13.83
N GLY A 209 -25.22 8.33 -14.90
CA GLY A 209 -24.61 8.25 -16.23
C GLY A 209 -23.42 7.29 -16.29
N LEU A 210 -23.35 6.34 -15.35
CA LEU A 210 -22.38 5.23 -15.35
C LEU A 210 -22.95 3.97 -16.03
N PHE A 211 -24.28 3.89 -16.10
CA PHE A 211 -25.10 2.80 -16.64
C PHE A 211 -26.12 3.37 -17.63
#